data_AF-A0A974TMZ6-F1
#
_entry.id   AF-A0A974TMZ6-F1
#
_cell.length_a   1.000
_cell.length_b   1.000
_cell.length_c   1.000
_cell.angle_alpha   90.00
_cell.angle_beta   90.00
_cell.angle_gamma   90.00
#
_symmetry.space_group_name_H-M   'P 1'
#
loop_
_entity.id
_entity.type
_entity.pdbx_description
1 polymer ?
#
loop_
_entity_poly.entity_id
_entity_poly.type
_entity_poly.pdbx_seq_one_letter_code
_entity_poly.pdbx_strand_id
1 'polypeptide(L)'
;MSLEGLFDRLDDLDPGSLLIDMMDEFQNALPVGSEYEASALRVSVETAKWSARQNPDVAVRYCRELDWNPRDLAVMMIMQCSNVSMTSGEFISTRGVLTAQGEGFRVVTEHCLRVLVENGRITQEIAEIERGELEADIRETDPVLGPSYRS
;
A
#
# COMPACT_ATOMS: atom_id res chain seq x y z
N MET A 1 -14.97 -16.20 31.88
CA MET A 1 -13.95 -16.26 30.82
C MET A 1 -12.96 -15.16 31.16
N SER A 2 -11.73 -15.50 31.58
CA SER A 2 -10.73 -14.48 31.96
C SER A 2 -10.13 -13.85 30.71
N LEU A 3 -9.79 -12.56 30.78
CA LEU A 3 -9.12 -11.82 29.71
C LEU A 3 -7.76 -12.45 29.35
N GLU A 4 -7.10 -13.10 30.31
CA GLU A 4 -5.81 -13.80 30.11
C GLU A 4 -5.89 -14.93 29.08
N GLY A 5 -6.98 -15.70 29.03
CA GLY A 5 -7.16 -16.77 28.03
C GLY A 5 -7.54 -16.28 26.63
N LEU A 6 -7.79 -14.97 26.45
CA LEU A 6 -8.05 -14.37 25.14
C LEU A 6 -6.75 -13.88 24.49
N PHE A 7 -5.79 -13.40 25.28
CA PHE A 7 -4.47 -12.98 24.82
C PHE A 7 -3.59 -14.17 24.43
N ASP A 8 -3.65 -15.29 25.15
CA ASP A 8 -2.97 -16.55 24.78
C ASP A 8 -3.40 -17.10 23.40
N ARG A 9 -4.59 -16.74 22.90
CA ARG A 9 -5.09 -17.20 21.58
C ARG A 9 -4.68 -16.29 20.41
N LEU A 10 -4.18 -15.09 20.70
CA LEU A 10 -3.62 -14.19 19.69
C LEU A 10 -2.15 -14.54 19.37
N ASP A 11 -1.43 -15.15 20.32
CA ASP A 11 -0.05 -15.64 20.11
C ASP A 11 0.04 -16.83 19.14
N ASP A 12 -1.07 -17.54 18.92
CA ASP A 12 -1.20 -18.69 18.02
C ASP A 12 -1.55 -18.34 16.56
N LEU A 13 -1.89 -17.07 16.27
CA LEU A 13 -2.15 -16.64 14.88
C LEU A 13 -0.84 -16.22 14.22
N ASP A 14 -0.47 -16.92 13.15
CA ASP A 14 0.67 -16.58 12.30
C ASP A 14 0.52 -15.13 11.78
N PRO A 15 1.41 -14.19 12.18
CA PRO A 15 1.32 -12.79 11.76
C PRO A 15 1.36 -12.63 10.23
N GLY A 16 2.05 -13.54 9.53
CA GLY A 16 2.11 -13.55 8.07
C GLY A 16 0.75 -13.82 7.44
N SER A 17 0.06 -14.87 7.87
CA SER A 17 -1.29 -15.21 7.41
C SER A 17 -2.29 -14.09 7.71
N LEU A 18 -2.25 -13.54 8.92
CA LEU A 18 -3.14 -12.43 9.31
C LEU A 18 -2.88 -11.17 8.48
N LEU A 19 -1.63 -10.86 8.17
CA LEU A 19 -1.27 -9.73 7.31
C LEU A 19 -1.89 -9.86 5.90
N ILE A 20 -1.84 -11.06 5.31
CA ILE A 20 -2.45 -11.33 3.99
C ILE A 20 -3.97 -11.16 4.06
N ASP A 21 -4.62 -11.70 5.10
CA ASP A 21 -6.07 -11.57 5.30
C ASP A 21 -6.48 -10.10 5.44
N MET A 22 -5.68 -9.27 6.12
CA MET A 22 -5.93 -7.83 6.24
C MET A 22 -5.81 -7.09 4.90
N MET A 23 -4.91 -7.53 4.00
CA MET A 23 -4.83 -6.98 2.64
C MET A 23 -6.07 -7.33 1.82
N ASP A 24 -6.59 -8.55 1.97
CA ASP A 24 -7.85 -8.97 1.34
C ASP A 24 -9.05 -8.19 1.90
N GLU A 25 -9.11 -7.99 3.21
CA GLU A 25 -10.16 -7.16 3.84
C GLU A 25 -10.12 -5.73 3.29
N PHE A 26 -8.93 -5.13 3.20
CA PHE A 26 -8.76 -3.79 2.63
C PHE A 26 -9.24 -3.71 1.18
N GLN A 27 -8.87 -4.68 0.34
CA GLN A 27 -9.29 -4.73 -1.06
C GLN A 27 -10.81 -4.77 -1.20
N ASN A 28 -11.49 -5.53 -0.35
CA ASN A 28 -12.95 -5.68 -0.39
C ASN A 28 -13.69 -4.47 0.20
N ALA A 29 -13.06 -3.73 1.11
CA ALA A 29 -13.66 -2.60 1.79
C ALA A 29 -13.51 -1.27 1.02
N LEU A 30 -12.46 -1.12 0.21
CA LEU A 30 -12.19 0.13 -0.50
C LEU A 30 -13.19 0.33 -1.66
N PRO A 31 -14.02 1.40 -1.63
CA PRO A 31 -14.92 1.68 -2.74
C PRO A 31 -14.11 2.17 -3.94
N VAL A 32 -14.20 1.45 -5.06
CA VAL A 32 -13.56 1.82 -6.33
C VAL A 32 -14.57 2.50 -7.26
N GLY A 33 -14.24 3.68 -7.75
CA GLY A 33 -15.09 4.50 -8.62
C GLY A 33 -14.88 4.25 -10.13
N SER A 34 -13.79 3.58 -10.51
CA SER A 34 -13.41 3.32 -11.90
C SER A 34 -12.70 1.99 -12.08
N GLU A 35 -12.62 1.49 -13.32
CA GLU A 35 -11.85 0.28 -13.65
C GLU A 35 -10.33 0.47 -13.41
N TYR A 36 -9.85 1.70 -13.55
CA TYR A 36 -8.44 2.05 -13.31
C TYR A 36 -8.11 1.99 -11.82
N GLU A 37 -8.98 2.53 -10.95
CA GLU A 37 -8.85 2.38 -9.49
C GLU A 37 -8.92 0.91 -9.06
N ALA A 38 -9.85 0.14 -9.62
CA ALA A 38 -9.96 -1.29 -9.33
C ALA A 38 -8.71 -2.07 -9.76
N SER A 39 -8.16 -1.74 -10.93
CA SER A 39 -6.90 -2.33 -11.42
C SER A 39 -5.72 -1.96 -10.52
N ALA A 40 -5.58 -0.68 -10.18
CA ALA A 40 -4.52 -0.18 -9.30
C ALA A 40 -4.57 -0.84 -7.91
N LEU A 41 -5.75 -0.87 -7.28
CA LEU A 41 -5.95 -1.53 -5.99
C LEU A 41 -5.52 -2.99 -6.03
N ARG A 42 -5.98 -3.74 -7.05
CA ARG A 42 -5.62 -5.16 -7.21
C ARG A 42 -4.11 -5.34 -7.40
N VAL A 43 -3.46 -4.51 -8.22
CA VAL A 43 -2.00 -4.59 -8.43
C VAL A 43 -1.24 -4.28 -7.14
N SER A 44 -1.63 -3.24 -6.41
CA SER A 44 -0.98 -2.87 -5.14
C SER A 44 -1.14 -3.97 -4.10
N VAL A 45 -2.34 -4.55 -3.97
CA VAL A 45 -2.63 -5.63 -3.02
C VAL A 45 -1.88 -6.91 -3.37
N GLU A 46 -1.92 -7.34 -4.63
CA GLU A 46 -1.22 -8.58 -5.03
C GLU A 46 0.31 -8.43 -4.93
N THR A 47 0.85 -7.25 -5.24
CA THR A 47 2.27 -6.95 -5.03
C THR A 47 2.62 -6.94 -3.54
N ALA A 48 1.80 -6.34 -2.68
CA ALA A 48 2.00 -6.34 -1.24
C ALA A 48 1.96 -7.75 -0.66
N LYS A 49 1.00 -8.58 -1.08
CA LYS A 49 0.90 -10.00 -0.69
C LYS A 49 2.12 -10.79 -1.15
N TRP A 50 2.57 -10.58 -2.39
CA TRP A 50 3.78 -11.23 -2.89
C TRP A 50 5.00 -10.84 -2.03
N SER A 51 5.16 -9.55 -1.73
CA SER A 51 6.26 -9.04 -0.89
C SER A 51 6.23 -9.64 0.52
N ALA A 52 5.06 -9.70 1.15
CA ALA A 52 4.87 -10.33 2.46
C ALA A 52 5.23 -11.82 2.45
N ARG A 53 4.87 -12.56 1.39
CA ARG A 53 5.23 -13.97 1.24
C ARG A 53 6.73 -14.19 1.02
N GLN A 54 7.42 -13.27 0.34
CA GLN A 54 8.87 -13.36 0.15
C GLN A 54 9.65 -12.99 1.41
N ASN A 55 9.05 -12.19 2.30
CA ASN A 55 9.70 -11.70 3.52
C ASN A 55 8.81 -11.97 4.74
N PRO A 56 8.61 -13.25 5.13
CA PRO A 56 7.68 -13.60 6.21
C PRO A 56 8.03 -12.97 7.56
N ASP A 57 9.32 -12.67 7.77
CA ASP A 57 9.81 -12.02 8.99
C ASP A 57 9.34 -10.57 9.13
N VAL A 58 8.90 -9.91 8.05
CA VAL A 58 8.39 -8.54 8.11
C VAL A 58 7.15 -8.46 9.00
N ALA A 59 6.22 -9.40 8.86
CA ALA A 59 5.03 -9.44 9.69
C ALA A 59 5.38 -9.66 11.16
N VAL A 60 6.32 -10.56 11.44
CA VAL A 60 6.79 -10.83 12.81
C VAL A 60 7.45 -9.60 13.41
N ARG A 61 8.41 -8.99 12.70
CA ARG A 61 9.15 -7.82 13.17
C ARG A 61 8.22 -6.65 13.46
N TYR A 62 7.36 -6.27 12.51
CA TYR A 62 6.49 -5.12 12.69
C TYR A 62 5.42 -5.38 13.76
N CYS A 63 4.77 -6.55 13.73
CA CYS A 63 3.67 -6.81 14.66
C CYS A 63 4.13 -7.14 16.08
N ARG A 64 5.25 -7.86 16.25
CA ARG A 64 5.72 -8.28 17.59
C ARG A 64 6.78 -7.35 18.18
N GLU A 65 7.68 -6.80 17.38
CA GLU A 65 8.79 -5.97 17.90
C GLU A 65 8.45 -4.48 17.90
N LEU A 66 7.63 -4.02 16.95
CA LEU A 66 7.28 -2.61 16.78
C LEU A 66 5.83 -2.29 17.16
N ASP A 67 5.07 -3.28 17.65
CA ASP A 67 3.66 -3.14 18.09
C ASP A 67 2.75 -2.54 16.99
N TRP A 68 2.97 -2.96 15.75
CA TRP A 68 2.07 -2.65 14.65
C TRP A 68 0.87 -3.58 14.64
N ASN A 69 -0.31 -3.01 14.46
CA ASN A 69 -1.48 -3.79 14.11
C ASN A 69 -1.29 -4.33 12.67
N PRO A 70 -1.51 -5.64 12.42
CA PRO A 70 -1.44 -6.23 11.08
C PRO A 70 -2.27 -5.47 10.03
N ARG A 71 -3.40 -4.88 10.43
CA ARG A 71 -4.24 -4.03 9.56
C ARG A 71 -3.50 -2.77 9.12
N ASP A 72 -2.84 -2.08 10.04
CA ASP A 72 -2.07 -0.87 9.74
C ASP A 72 -0.85 -1.21 8.87
N LEU A 73 -0.21 -2.34 9.15
CA LEU A 73 0.90 -2.86 8.33
C LEU A 73 0.44 -3.19 6.91
N ALA A 74 -0.72 -3.84 6.73
CA ALA A 74 -1.29 -4.11 5.42
C ALA A 74 -1.51 -2.82 4.63
N VAL A 75 -2.12 -1.80 5.25
CA VAL A 75 -2.37 -0.49 4.64
C VAL A 75 -1.07 0.19 4.23
N MET A 76 -0.05 0.20 5.08
CA MET A 76 1.27 0.76 4.76
C MET A 76 1.92 0.03 3.58
N MET A 77 1.88 -1.31 3.54
CA MET A 77 2.48 -2.07 2.43
C MET A 77 1.77 -1.79 1.11
N ILE A 78 0.44 -1.72 1.11
CA ILE A 78 -0.37 -1.38 -0.08
C ILE A 78 -0.04 0.04 -0.56
N MET A 79 0.11 0.99 0.36
CA MET A 79 0.53 2.36 0.05
C MET A 79 1.89 2.39 -0.64
N GLN A 80 2.89 1.70 -0.07
CA GLN A 80 4.24 1.64 -0.62
C GLN A 80 4.26 1.03 -2.02
N CYS A 81 3.52 -0.05 -2.26
CA CYS A 81 3.40 -0.64 -3.60
C CYS A 81 2.74 0.33 -4.61
N SER A 82 1.76 1.12 -4.17
CA SER A 82 1.12 2.15 -5.00
C SER A 82 2.08 3.28 -5.33
N ASN A 83 2.85 3.75 -4.33
CA ASN A 83 3.86 4.80 -4.52
C ASN A 83 4.94 4.37 -5.50
N VAL A 84 5.50 3.17 -5.33
CA VAL A 84 6.50 2.60 -6.26
C VAL A 84 5.94 2.48 -7.67
N SER A 85 4.66 2.13 -7.82
CA SER A 85 4.02 2.08 -9.14
C SER A 85 3.96 3.47 -9.77
N MET A 86 3.55 4.51 -9.03
CA MET A 86 3.49 5.87 -9.54
C MET A 86 4.85 6.45 -9.95
N THR A 87 5.94 6.02 -9.29
CA THR A 87 7.31 6.48 -9.56
C THR A 87 8.13 5.51 -10.41
N SER A 88 7.52 4.47 -10.98
CA SER A 88 8.23 3.52 -11.86
C SER A 88 8.49 4.08 -13.27
N GLY A 89 7.80 5.15 -13.64
CA GLY A 89 7.76 5.69 -15.00
C GLY A 89 6.80 4.95 -15.95
N GLU A 90 6.33 3.74 -15.61
CA GLU A 90 5.39 2.98 -16.45
C GLU A 90 4.02 3.64 -16.55
N PHE A 91 3.59 4.29 -15.46
CA PHE A 91 2.29 4.93 -15.36
C PHE A 91 2.35 6.46 -15.51
N ILE A 92 3.46 6.98 -16.05
CA ILE A 92 3.68 8.40 -16.33
C ILE A 92 3.58 8.65 -17.84
N SER A 93 2.70 9.56 -18.23
CA SER A 93 2.54 9.95 -19.65
C SER A 93 3.58 10.99 -20.07
N THR A 94 3.86 11.93 -19.19
CA THR A 94 4.89 12.97 -19.27
C THR A 94 5.27 13.32 -17.83
N ARG A 95 6.46 13.88 -17.57
CA ARG A 95 6.88 14.30 -16.22
C ARG A 95 5.77 15.05 -15.48
N GLY A 96 5.44 14.60 -14.27
CA GLY A 96 4.38 15.20 -13.46
C GLY A 96 2.95 14.85 -13.87
N VAL A 97 2.73 14.01 -14.89
CA VAL A 97 1.40 13.68 -15.42
C VAL A 97 1.22 12.16 -15.47
N LEU A 98 0.42 11.64 -14.55
CA LEU A 98 0.05 10.24 -14.50
C LEU A 98 -0.92 9.86 -15.63
N THR A 99 -0.84 8.60 -16.05
CA THR A 99 -1.90 7.95 -16.84
C THR A 99 -3.15 7.72 -15.97
N ALA A 100 -4.27 7.36 -16.59
CA ALA A 100 -5.49 7.04 -15.84
C ALA A 100 -5.29 5.92 -14.79
N GLN A 101 -4.48 4.91 -15.10
CA GLN A 101 -4.10 3.88 -14.13
C GLN A 101 -3.16 4.41 -13.04
N GLY A 102 -2.23 5.31 -13.40
CA GLY A 102 -1.40 6.06 -12.44
C GLY A 102 -2.25 6.83 -11.42
N GLU A 103 -3.27 7.54 -11.88
CA GLU A 103 -4.24 8.23 -11.00
C GLU A 103 -5.02 7.25 -10.12
N GLY A 104 -5.29 6.04 -10.61
CA GLY A 104 -5.83 4.96 -9.78
C GLY A 104 -4.93 4.63 -8.57
N PHE A 105 -3.61 4.55 -8.77
CA PHE A 105 -2.67 4.34 -7.67
C PHE A 105 -2.65 5.52 -6.69
N ARG A 106 -2.79 6.75 -7.19
CA ARG A 106 -2.89 7.95 -6.34
C ARG A 106 -4.10 7.89 -5.41
N VAL A 107 -5.26 7.48 -5.91
CA VAL A 107 -6.48 7.29 -5.10
C VAL A 107 -6.27 6.25 -3.99
N VAL A 108 -5.60 5.13 -4.32
CA VAL A 108 -5.26 4.10 -3.33
C VAL A 108 -4.32 4.66 -2.26
N THR A 109 -3.26 5.36 -2.64
CA THR A 109 -2.33 6.01 -1.70
C THR A 109 -3.05 6.99 -0.78
N GLU A 110 -3.92 7.86 -1.32
CA GLU A 110 -4.69 8.81 -0.51
C GLU A 110 -5.60 8.13 0.51
N HIS A 111 -6.23 7.00 0.13
CA HIS A 111 -7.00 6.20 1.07
C HIS A 111 -6.13 5.60 2.17
N CYS A 112 -4.97 5.05 1.82
CA CYS A 112 -4.04 4.49 2.79
C CYS A 112 -3.55 5.56 3.79
N LEU A 113 -3.14 6.73 3.30
CA LEU A 113 -2.74 7.85 4.15
C LEU A 113 -3.85 8.25 5.12
N ARG A 114 -5.10 8.36 4.62
CA ARG A 114 -6.24 8.69 5.48
C ARG A 114 -6.44 7.65 6.59
N VAL A 115 -6.41 6.36 6.26
CA VAL A 115 -6.57 5.28 7.26
C VAL A 115 -5.42 5.31 8.29
N LEU A 116 -4.18 5.52 7.86
CA LEU A 116 -3.03 5.61 8.77
C LEU A 116 -3.11 6.82 9.71
N VAL A 117 -3.64 7.96 9.23
CA VAL A 117 -3.92 9.14 10.08
C VAL A 117 -5.06 8.85 11.05
N GLU A 118 -6.17 8.29 10.58
CA GLU A 118 -7.34 7.94 11.40
C GLU A 118 -6.98 6.96 12.54
N ASN A 119 -6.08 6.02 12.26
CA ASN A 119 -5.58 5.05 13.24
C ASN A 119 -4.45 5.59 14.12
N GLY A 120 -4.03 6.85 13.92
CA GLY A 120 -2.98 7.50 14.70
C GLY A 120 -1.57 6.96 14.47
N ARG A 121 -1.34 6.25 13.36
CA ARG A 121 0.00 5.74 12.99
C ARG A 121 0.90 6.82 12.44
N ILE A 122 0.31 7.80 11.76
CA ILE A 122 1.00 9.01 11.31
C ILE A 122 0.16 10.24 11.65
N THR A 123 0.81 11.40 11.74
CA THR A 123 0.10 12.68 11.89
C THR A 123 -0.38 13.19 10.53
N GLN A 124 -1.32 14.14 10.54
CA GLN A 124 -1.74 14.85 9.34
C GLN A 124 -0.55 15.56 8.64
N GLU A 125 0.39 16.11 9.43
CA GLU A 125 1.61 16.74 8.92
C GLU A 125 2.50 15.72 8.17
N ILE A 126 2.70 14.52 8.73
CA ILE A 126 3.45 13.46 8.04
C ILE A 126 2.74 13.07 6.75
N ALA A 127 1.42 12.93 6.75
CA ALA A 127 0.66 12.63 5.54
C ALA A 127 0.77 13.72 4.47
N GLU A 128 0.94 14.99 4.84
CA GLU A 128 1.17 16.10 3.91
C GLU A 128 2.59 16.09 3.34
N ILE A 129 3.59 15.74 4.15
CA ILE A 129 4.98 15.56 3.70
C ILE A 129 5.04 14.41 2.68
N GLU A 130 4.46 13.25 3.00
CA GLU A 130 4.44 12.07 2.11
C GLU A 130 3.81 12.39 0.74
N ARG A 131 2.71 13.17 0.72
CA ARG A 131 2.12 13.66 -0.55
C ARG A 131 3.08 14.55 -1.31
N GLY A 132 3.70 15.51 -0.63
CA GLY A 132 4.62 16.47 -1.24
C GLY A 132 5.85 15.80 -1.86
N GLU A 133 6.42 14.82 -1.16
CA GLU A 133 7.55 14.01 -1.64
C GLU A 133 7.13 13.17 -2.85
N LEU A 134 6.00 12.47 -2.78
CA LEU A 134 5.48 11.70 -3.90
C LEU A 134 5.22 12.56 -5.16
N GLU A 135 4.66 13.76 -5.01
CA GLU A 135 4.49 14.70 -6.14
C GLU A 135 5.81 15.22 -6.70
N ALA A 136 6.85 15.36 -5.87
CA ALA A 136 8.18 15.69 -6.34
C ALA A 136 8.75 14.53 -7.18
N ASP A 137 8.66 13.30 -6.68
CA ASP A 137 9.16 12.11 -7.37
C ASP A 137 8.45 11.89 -8.71
N ILE A 138 7.12 12.05 -8.77
CA ILE A 138 6.36 11.93 -10.04
C ILE A 138 6.78 13.01 -11.05
N ARG A 139 7.18 14.21 -10.60
CA ARG A 139 7.67 15.29 -11.46
C ARG A 139 9.08 15.04 -12.00
N GLU A 140 9.89 14.30 -11.25
CA GLU A 140 11.27 13.99 -11.62
C GLU A 140 11.40 12.68 -12.42
N THR A 141 10.41 11.80 -12.32
CA THR A 141 10.41 10.50 -12.99
C THR A 141 10.11 10.64 -14.49
N ASP A 142 10.99 10.07 -15.32
CA ASP A 142 10.79 9.98 -16.76
C ASP A 142 9.84 8.84 -17.13
N PRO A 143 8.95 9.03 -18.13
CA PRO A 143 8.17 7.94 -18.70
C PRO A 143 9.07 6.80 -19.18
N VAL A 144 8.71 5.55 -18.85
CA VAL A 144 9.31 4.40 -19.49
C VAL A 144 8.82 4.36 -20.94
N LEU A 145 9.68 4.82 -21.85
CA LEU A 145 9.44 4.64 -23.27
C LEU A 145 9.54 3.14 -23.56
N GLY A 146 8.41 2.50 -23.85
CA GLY A 146 8.37 1.12 -24.31
C GLY A 146 9.32 0.92 -25.50
N PRO A 147 9.73 -0.33 -25.81
CA PRO A 147 10.65 -0.59 -26.90
C PRO A 147 10.13 0.09 -28.16
N SER A 148 10.88 1.06 -28.68
CA SER A 148 10.60 1.67 -29.97
C SER A 148 10.59 0.54 -30.98
N TYR A 149 9.42 0.10 -31.43
CA TYR A 149 9.31 -0.73 -32.62
C TYR A 149 9.81 0.13 -33.77
N ARG A 150 11.12 0.04 -34.06
CA ARG A 150 11.70 0.53 -35.30
C ARG A 150 11.15 -0.38 -36.39
N SER A 151 10.08 0.08 -37.04
CA SER A 151 9.66 -0.35 -38.38
C SER A 151 10.75 -0.09 -39.39
#